data_AF-A0A7C3K1B0-F1
#
_entry.id   AF-A0A7C3K1B0-F1
#
_cell.length_a   1.000
_cell.length_b   1.000
_cell.length_c   1.000
_cell.angle_alpha   90.00
_cell.angle_beta   90.00
_cell.angle_gamma   90.00
#
_symmetry.space_group_name_H-M   'P 1'
#
loop_
_entity.id
_entity.type
_entity.pdbx_description
1 polymer ?
#
loop_
_entity_poly.entity_id
_entity_poly.type
_entity_poly.pdbx_seq_one_letter_code
_entity_poly.pdbx_strand_id
1 'polypeptide(L)' 'MADLPKEIKDRIDYHEWSLRNREGIEMFKKFKARSLPSIAINEELCFETLIPTQEDLIKRITQNLGKNR' A
#
# COMPACT_ATOMS: atom_id res chain seq x y z
N MET A 1 -7.92 7.21 -2.23
CA MET A 1 -7.32 6.74 -3.50
C MET A 1 -8.00 7.28 -4.77
N ALA A 2 -8.96 8.21 -4.66
CA ALA A 2 -9.69 8.74 -5.81
C ALA A 2 -8.79 9.39 -6.89
N ASP A 3 -7.58 9.83 -6.55
CA ASP A 3 -6.73 10.63 -7.45
C ASP A 3 -5.53 9.91 -8.08
N LEU A 4 -5.35 8.59 -7.91
CA LEU A 4 -4.30 7.90 -8.68
C LEU A 4 -4.63 7.95 -10.19
N PRO A 5 -3.62 8.13 -11.07
CA PRO A 5 -3.80 8.10 -12.51
C PRO A 5 -4.45 6.78 -12.96
N LYS A 6 -5.32 6.85 -13.97
CA LYS A 6 -6.05 5.68 -14.47
C LYS A 6 -5.11 4.53 -14.87
N GLU A 7 -4.00 4.85 -15.53
CA GLU A 7 -2.99 3.87 -15.95
C GLU A 7 -2.37 3.09 -14.79
N ILE A 8 -2.27 3.69 -13.61
CA ILE A 8 -1.80 3.00 -12.41
C ILE A 8 -2.92 2.15 -11.82
N LYS A 9 -4.13 2.70 -11.72
CA LYS A 9 -5.31 1.99 -11.19
C LYS A 9 -5.60 0.69 -11.97
N ASP A 10 -5.48 0.73 -13.29
CA ASP A 10 -5.71 -0.44 -14.16
C ASP A 10 -4.61 -1.52 -14.02
N ARG A 11 -3.51 -1.22 -13.30
CA ARG A 11 -2.34 -2.09 -13.14
C ARG A 11 -2.10 -2.57 -11.70
N ILE A 12 -2.94 -2.17 -10.76
CA ILE A 12 -2.81 -2.55 -9.35
C ILE A 12 -4.08 -3.25 -8.87
N ASP A 13 -3.90 -4.15 -7.92
CA ASP A 13 -4.98 -4.67 -7.10
C ASP A 13 -4.92 -3.97 -5.73
N TYR A 14 -6.03 -3.33 -5.34
CA TYR A 14 -6.07 -2.49 -4.14
C TYR A 14 -6.97 -3.09 -3.08
N HIS A 15 -6.42 -3.19 -1.87
CA HIS A 15 -7.13 -3.67 -0.68
C HIS A 15 -6.94 -2.68 0.46
N GLU A 16 -8.00 -2.46 1.23
CA GLU A 16 -7.98 -1.64 2.44
C GLU A 16 -8.55 -2.43 3.61
N TRP A 17 -7.85 -2.39 4.75
CA TRP A 17 -8.29 -3.04 5.97
C TRP A 17 -8.37 -2.06 7.14
N SER A 18 -9.29 -2.32 8.07
CA SER A 18 -9.47 -1.54 9.28
C SER A 18 -9.06 -2.33 10.52
N LEU A 19 -8.29 -1.73 11.43
CA LEU A 19 -7.97 -2.33 12.73
C LEU A 19 -9.18 -2.52 13.66
N ARG A 20 -10.37 -2.08 13.25
CA ARG A 20 -11.61 -2.29 14.01
C ARG A 20 -12.17 -3.71 13.88
N ASN A 21 -11.67 -4.52 12.94
CA ASN A 21 -12.11 -5.88 12.72
C ASN A 21 -10.94 -6.87 12.73
N ARG A 22 -11.26 -8.16 12.89
CA ARG A 22 -10.28 -9.24 13.03
C ARG A 22 -9.36 -9.35 11.80
N GLU A 23 -9.92 -9.27 10.60
CA GLU A 23 -9.17 -9.35 9.35
C GLU A 23 -8.08 -8.27 9.28
N GLY A 24 -8.42 -7.01 9.58
CA GLY A 24 -7.44 -5.94 9.56
C GLY A 24 -6.35 -6.09 10.61
N ILE A 25 -6.67 -6.64 11.78
CA ILE A 25 -5.66 -6.98 12.80
C ILE A 25 -4.71 -8.07 12.29
N GLU A 26 -5.24 -9.10 11.62
CA GLU A 26 -4.45 -10.20 11.03
C GLU A 26 -3.53 -9.67 9.93
N MET A 27 -4.04 -8.82 9.02
CA MET A 27 -3.24 -8.23 7.94
C MET A 27 -2.18 -7.27 8.45
N PHE A 28 -2.48 -6.46 9.46
CA PHE A 28 -1.50 -5.57 10.10
C PHE A 28 -0.34 -6.35 10.71
N LYS A 29 -0.63 -7.49 11.34
CA LYS A 29 0.40 -8.41 11.85
C LYS A 29 1.15 -9.11 10.71
N LYS A 30 0.48 -9.57 9.66
CA LYS A 30 1.09 -10.23 8.49
C LYS A 30 2.19 -9.36 7.89
N PHE A 31 1.91 -8.07 7.69
CA PHE A 31 2.88 -7.12 7.11
C PHE A 31 3.87 -6.53 8.11
N LYS A 32 3.85 -6.98 9.39
CA LYS A 32 4.71 -6.49 10.47
C LYS A 32 4.65 -4.96 10.64
N ALA A 33 3.48 -4.37 10.37
CA ALA A 33 3.26 -2.94 10.56
C ALA A 33 3.27 -2.60 12.05
N ARG A 34 3.76 -1.42 12.39
CA ARG A 34 3.91 -0.93 13.78
C ARG A 34 3.01 0.26 14.07
N SER A 35 2.53 0.96 13.05
CA SER A 35 1.73 2.17 13.21
C SER A 35 0.73 2.38 12.07
N LEU A 36 -0.31 3.16 12.32
CA LEU A 36 -1.21 3.63 11.26
C LEU A 36 -0.88 5.08 10.85
N PRO A 37 -1.15 5.47 9.59
CA PRO A 37 -1.47 4.57 8.48
C PRO A 37 -0.23 3.74 8.06
N SER A 38 -0.47 2.58 7.46
CA SER A 38 0.56 1.72 6.88
C SER A 38 0.16 1.30 5.47
N ILE A 39 1.11 1.30 4.54
CA ILE A 39 0.88 0.93 3.14
C ILE A 39 1.95 -0.10 2.74
N ALA A 40 1.48 -1.27 2.34
CA ALA A 40 2.30 -2.31 1.73
C ALA A 40 2.05 -2.38 0.22
N ILE A 41 3.10 -2.61 -0.55
CA ILE A 41 3.06 -2.79 -2.01
C ILE A 41 3.79 -4.09 -2.31
N ASN A 42 3.17 -5.01 -3.04
CA ASN A 42 3.70 -6.35 -3.33
C ASN A 42 4.21 -7.06 -2.05
N GLU A 43 3.41 -7.02 -1.00
CA GLU A 43 3.69 -7.57 0.34
C GLU A 43 4.87 -6.93 1.11
N GLU A 44 5.50 -5.89 0.56
CA GLU A 44 6.55 -5.12 1.21
C GLU A 44 5.96 -3.87 1.89
N LEU A 45 6.17 -3.72 3.20
CA LEU A 45 5.78 -2.52 3.94
C LEU A 45 6.61 -1.32 3.46
N CYS A 46 5.97 -0.39 2.74
CA CYS A 46 6.65 0.71 2.06
C CYS A 46 6.55 2.03 2.81
N PHE A 47 5.42 2.25 3.50
CA PHE A 47 5.15 3.47 4.26
C PHE A 47 4.53 3.10 5.61
N GLU A 48 4.99 3.77 6.66
CA GLU A 48 4.46 3.74 8.02
C GLU A 48 4.37 5.19 8.53
N THR A 49 3.48 5.45 9.48
CA THR A 49 3.25 6.74 10.19
C THR A 49 2.87 7.98 9.36
N LEU A 50 3.21 8.02 8.07
CA LEU A 50 2.97 9.17 7.19
C LEU A 50 2.19 8.73 5.95
N ILE A 51 1.16 9.50 5.60
CA ILE A 51 0.48 9.37 4.31
C ILE A 51 1.43 9.90 3.23
N PRO A 52 1.85 9.09 2.25
CA PRO A 52 2.75 9.54 1.20
C PRO A 52 2.07 10.58 0.30
N THR A 53 2.88 11.42 -0.33
CA THR A 53 2.40 12.25 -1.44
C THR A 53 1.99 11.37 -2.62
N GLN A 54 1.16 11.90 -3.51
CA GLN A 54 0.76 11.18 -4.72
C GLN A 54 1.98 10.82 -5.59
N GLU A 55 2.94 11.72 -5.72
CA GLU A 55 4.17 11.48 -6.49
C GLU A 55 5.00 10.35 -5.89
N ASP A 56 5.20 10.34 -4.57
CA ASP A 56 5.95 9.29 -3.88
C ASP A 56 5.27 7.93 -4.00
N LEU A 57 3.93 7.90 -3.89
CA LEU A 57 3.16 6.69 -4.03
C LEU A 57 3.27 6.12 -5.46
N ILE A 58 3.06 6.95 -6.49
CA ILE A 58 3.18 6.54 -7.89
C ILE A 58 4.59 6.04 -8.20
N LYS A 59 5.61 6.77 -7.73
CA LYS A 59 7.01 6.38 -7.92
C LYS A 59 7.29 5.01 -7.31
N ARG A 60 6.85 4.76 -6.07
CA ARG A 60 7.08 3.47 -5.38
C ARG A 60 6.32 2.31 -6.04
N ILE A 61 5.08 2.53 -6.50
CA ILE A 61 4.32 1.53 -7.27
C ILE A 61 5.07 1.19 -8.56
N THR A 62 5.48 2.21 -9.32
CA THR A 62 6.15 2.03 -10.62
C THR A 62 7.49 1.31 -10.48
N GLN A 63 8.28 1.63 -9.44
CA GLN A 63 9.52 0.92 -9.13
C GLN A 63 9.29 -0.57 -8.83
N ASN A 64 8.19 -0.90 -8.14
CA ASN A 64 7.86 -2.29 -7.81
C ASN A 64 7.32 -3.08 -9.00
N LEU A 65 6.57 -2.44 -9.91
CA LEU A 65 6.11 -3.07 -11.15
C LEU A 65 7.28 -3.56 -12.03
N GLY A 66 8.45 -2.91 -11.95
CA GLY A 66 9.66 -3.32 -12.68
C GLY A 66 10.49 -4.42 -12.01
N LYS A 67 10.23 -4.75 -10.73
CA LYS A 67 11.02 -5.73 -9.95
C LYS A 67 10.54 -7.19 -10.10
N ASN A 68 9.37 -7.44 -10.67
CA ASN A 68 8.86 -8.80 -10.91
C ASN A 68 9.43 -9.43 -12.20
N ARG A 69 10.74 -9.35 -12.41
CA ARG A 69 11.48 -10.02 -13.49
C ARG A 69 12.55 -10.93 -12.93
#